data_AF-A0AAV9ELD4-F1
#
_entry.id   AF-A0AAV9ELD4-F1
#
_cell.length_a   1.000
_cell.length_b   1.000
_cell.length_c   1.000
_cell.angle_alpha   90.00
_cell.angle_beta   90.00
_cell.angle_gamma   90.00
#
_symmetry.space_group_name_H-M   'P 1'
#
loop_
_entity.id
_entity.type
_entity.pdbx_description
1 polymer ?
#
loop_
_entity_poly.entity_id
_entity_poly.type
_entity_poly.pdbx_seq_one_letter_code
_entity_poly.pdbx_strand_id
1 'polypeptide(L)'
;MELQQETIPLQNGYRFYNILGLKASKWYEVKISYPASIPSSFSIQLKSDPSDFGLNKNRRLLNTEKLIFNVKNHNWTSGDSKLYALVTVEPEGIVGKLHVQERELVIFNIAIVEPPSLDLGVFMCDQWMMVRPPPPLSIHYCTLLRRSAILTLPSDVQKLHSILTKTGRLHSLRTALLHAYAACPSSSSSALRLFSEIPLPLTETPDWTALISSCARDGLPQQSLRLFRAMESLPDAPRPDQVTAVSVFVACSQLSDSVTGARAHLAFIKRGLPFTIPPATPPWTCMSSAAD
;
A
#
# COMPACT_ATOMS: atom_id res chain seq x y z
N MET A 1 -0.74 -14.97 14.27
CA MET A 1 -0.17 -16.30 14.00
C MET A 1 0.23 -16.48 12.54
N GLU A 2 -0.55 -16.03 11.54
CA GLU A 2 -0.14 -16.11 10.12
C GLU A 2 1.11 -15.28 9.77
N LEU A 3 1.22 -14.05 10.28
CA LEU A 3 2.42 -13.22 10.06
C LEU A 3 3.69 -13.88 10.61
N GLN A 4 3.61 -14.67 11.70
CA GLN A 4 4.78 -15.39 12.24
C GLN A 4 5.26 -16.51 11.31
N GLN A 5 4.35 -17.11 10.54
CA GLN A 5 4.73 -18.06 9.50
C GLN A 5 5.32 -17.36 8.27
N GLU A 6 5.17 -16.04 8.16
CA GLU A 6 5.64 -15.24 7.02
C GLU A 6 6.85 -14.35 7.30
N THR A 7 7.20 -14.22 8.57
CA THR A 7 8.40 -13.54 9.03
C THR A 7 9.63 -14.40 8.88
N ILE A 8 10.73 -13.78 8.45
CA ILE A 8 12.06 -14.38 8.49
C ILE A 8 12.84 -13.74 9.64
N PRO A 9 13.63 -14.51 10.42
CA PRO A 9 14.57 -13.95 11.39
C PRO A 9 15.49 -12.91 10.74
N LEU A 10 15.62 -11.74 11.37
CA LEU A 10 16.45 -10.65 10.86
C LEU A 10 17.94 -11.06 10.85
N GLN A 11 18.33 -11.93 11.78
CA GLN A 11 19.68 -12.48 11.86
C GLN A 11 19.77 -13.78 11.06
N ASN A 12 20.37 -13.71 9.87
CA ASN A 12 20.70 -14.88 9.02
C ASN A 12 19.51 -15.79 8.69
N GLY A 13 18.31 -15.21 8.57
CA GLY A 13 17.13 -15.97 8.22
C GLY A 13 17.08 -16.29 6.72
N TYR A 14 16.47 -17.43 6.38
CA TYR A 14 16.25 -17.82 5.00
C TYR A 14 14.89 -18.51 4.84
N ARG A 15 14.36 -18.50 3.61
CA ARG A 15 13.11 -19.19 3.29
C ARG A 15 13.00 -19.61 1.84
N PHE A 16 12.41 -20.78 1.62
CA PHE A 16 12.11 -21.32 0.30
C PHE A 16 10.66 -21.08 -0.11
N TYR A 17 10.47 -20.65 -1.34
CA TYR A 17 9.17 -20.48 -1.99
C TYR A 17 9.08 -21.41 -3.19
N ASN A 18 8.18 -22.40 -3.12
CA ASN A 18 7.95 -23.32 -4.24
C ASN A 18 7.25 -22.57 -5.38
N ILE A 19 7.84 -22.63 -6.57
CA ILE A 19 7.36 -21.96 -7.76
C ILE A 19 6.53 -22.95 -8.61
N LEU A 20 5.21 -22.80 -8.56
CA LEU A 20 4.22 -23.60 -9.29
C LEU A 20 3.76 -22.90 -10.58
N GLY A 21 3.34 -23.70 -11.58
CA GLY A 21 2.65 -23.19 -12.78
C GLY A 21 3.55 -22.57 -13.85
N LEU A 22 4.85 -22.84 -13.82
CA LEU A 22 5.79 -22.37 -14.83
C LEU A 22 5.53 -23.01 -16.19
N LYS A 23 5.51 -22.17 -17.23
CA LYS A 23 5.40 -22.60 -18.63
C LYS A 23 6.80 -22.71 -19.23
N ALA A 24 7.05 -23.81 -19.93
CA ALA A 24 8.31 -23.99 -20.64
C ALA A 24 8.54 -22.85 -21.65
N SER A 25 9.80 -22.42 -21.79
CA SER A 25 10.23 -21.35 -22.72
C SER A 25 9.84 -19.91 -22.37
N LYS A 26 9.23 -19.67 -21.21
CA LYS A 26 8.86 -18.33 -20.78
C LYS A 26 9.89 -17.73 -19.83
N TRP A 27 10.00 -16.40 -19.91
CA TRP A 27 10.76 -15.62 -18.95
C TRP A 27 9.88 -15.31 -17.74
N TYR A 28 10.50 -15.23 -16.56
CA TYR A 28 9.84 -14.87 -15.32
C TYR A 28 10.73 -13.90 -14.54
N GLU A 29 10.11 -12.95 -13.87
CA GLU A 29 10.75 -11.92 -13.05
C GLU A 29 10.29 -12.08 -11.60
N VAL A 30 11.20 -12.43 -10.70
CA VAL A 30 10.97 -12.47 -9.25
C VAL A 30 11.36 -11.12 -8.66
N LYS A 31 10.45 -10.51 -7.91
CA LYS A 31 10.64 -9.22 -7.22
C LYS A 31 10.47 -9.39 -5.74
N ILE A 32 11.30 -8.70 -4.97
CA ILE A 32 11.06 -8.53 -3.54
C ILE A 32 10.89 -7.05 -3.22
N SER A 33 10.03 -6.75 -2.25
CA SER A 33 9.92 -5.42 -1.66
C SER A 33 9.87 -5.49 -0.14
N TYR A 34 10.63 -4.61 0.50
CA TYR A 34 10.70 -4.46 1.95
C TYR A 34 10.86 -2.97 2.31
N PRO A 35 10.46 -2.55 3.52
CA PRO A 35 10.66 -1.17 3.97
C PRO A 35 12.15 -0.78 3.98
N ALA A 36 12.49 0.37 3.40
CA ALA A 36 13.86 0.89 3.35
C ALA A 36 14.48 1.22 4.73
N SER A 37 13.66 1.20 5.80
CA SER A 37 14.07 1.43 7.18
C SER A 37 14.61 0.19 7.89
N ILE A 38 14.66 -0.97 7.21
CA ILE A 38 15.20 -2.21 7.76
C ILE A 38 16.71 -2.26 7.47
N PRO A 39 17.58 -2.35 8.49
CA PRO A 39 19.03 -2.43 8.31
C PRO A 39 19.44 -3.86 7.91
N SER A 40 18.94 -4.35 6.78
CA SER A 40 19.21 -5.71 6.32
C SER A 40 19.18 -5.80 4.80
N SER A 41 20.13 -6.52 4.23
CA SER A 41 20.14 -6.90 2.82
C SER A 41 19.32 -8.15 2.59
N PHE A 42 18.67 -8.20 1.45
CA PHE A 42 17.99 -9.39 0.96
C PHE A 42 18.72 -9.96 -0.24
N SER A 43 18.71 -11.28 -0.40
CA SER A 43 19.16 -11.93 -1.63
C SER A 43 18.12 -12.95 -2.11
N ILE A 44 18.06 -13.17 -3.42
CA ILE A 44 17.15 -14.14 -4.06
C ILE A 44 17.97 -15.07 -4.94
N GLN A 45 17.73 -16.37 -4.81
CA GLN A 45 18.35 -17.41 -5.63
C GLN A 45 17.31 -18.40 -6.12
N LEU A 46 17.54 -18.99 -7.29
CA LEU A 46 16.74 -20.13 -7.76
C LEU A 46 17.45 -21.42 -7.42
N LYS A 47 16.73 -22.37 -6.82
CA LYS A 47 17.24 -23.70 -6.49
C LYS A 47 16.26 -24.76 -6.96
N SER A 48 16.79 -25.87 -7.47
CA SER A 48 16.01 -27.05 -7.89
C SER A 48 15.78 -28.04 -6.74
N ASP A 49 16.55 -27.93 -5.66
CA ASP A 49 16.43 -28.78 -4.47
C ASP A 49 16.58 -27.92 -3.19
N PRO A 50 15.64 -27.99 -2.23
CA PRO A 50 15.76 -27.31 -0.94
C PRO A 50 16.89 -27.88 -0.06
N SER A 51 17.44 -29.05 -0.41
CA SER A 51 18.56 -29.72 0.29
C SER A 51 19.94 -29.17 -0.12
N ASP A 52 20.00 -28.41 -1.22
CA ASP A 52 21.25 -27.82 -1.72
C ASP A 52 21.58 -26.55 -0.92
N PHE A 53 22.31 -26.70 0.19
CA PHE A 53 22.70 -25.61 1.10
C PHE A 53 23.86 -24.74 0.57
N GLY A 54 24.27 -24.89 -0.70
CA GLY A 54 25.28 -24.03 -1.31
C GLY A 54 24.85 -22.56 -1.28
N LEU A 55 25.36 -21.78 -0.32
CA LEU A 55 25.22 -20.32 -0.29
C LEU A 55 26.18 -19.73 -1.34
N ASN A 56 25.75 -19.70 -2.61
CA ASN A 56 26.49 -18.94 -3.61
C ASN A 56 26.34 -17.45 -3.28
N LYS A 57 27.38 -16.82 -2.74
CA LYS A 57 27.43 -15.41 -2.30
C LYS A 57 27.35 -14.37 -3.44
N ASN A 58 26.64 -14.67 -4.53
CA ASN A 58 26.75 -13.89 -5.76
C ASN A 58 25.43 -13.25 -6.19
N ARG A 59 24.79 -12.48 -5.29
CA ARG A 59 24.11 -11.21 -5.63
C ARG A 59 23.51 -10.56 -4.39
N ARG A 60 24.07 -9.42 -3.99
CA ARG A 60 23.43 -8.49 -3.04
C ARG A 60 22.37 -7.72 -3.82
N LEU A 61 21.10 -7.78 -3.40
CA LEU A 61 20.01 -7.06 -4.07
C LEU A 61 19.76 -5.74 -3.34
N LEU A 62 19.84 -4.61 -4.06
CA LEU A 62 19.34 -3.33 -3.57
C LEU A 62 17.80 -3.35 -3.46
N ASN A 63 17.20 -2.41 -2.71
CA ASN A 63 15.79 -2.35 -2.27
C ASN A 63 14.68 -2.56 -3.34
N THR A 64 15.02 -2.72 -4.62
CA THR A 64 14.08 -2.92 -5.75
C THR A 64 14.57 -3.90 -6.82
N GLU A 65 15.66 -4.63 -6.60
CA GLU A 65 16.22 -5.50 -7.64
C GLU A 65 15.36 -6.75 -7.91
N LYS A 66 15.48 -7.22 -9.16
CA LYS A 66 14.62 -8.23 -9.76
C LYS A 66 15.49 -9.38 -10.27
N LEU A 67 15.07 -10.62 -10.02
CA LEU A 67 15.71 -11.80 -10.59
C LEU A 67 14.91 -12.27 -11.81
N ILE A 68 15.52 -12.20 -12.99
CA ILE A 68 14.89 -12.62 -14.25
C ILE A 68 15.49 -13.97 -14.66
N PHE A 69 14.64 -14.97 -14.93
CA PHE A 69 15.07 -16.30 -15.35
C PHE A 69 14.23 -16.84 -16.49
N ASN A 70 14.84 -17.69 -17.31
CA ASN A 70 14.15 -18.47 -18.33
C ASN A 70 14.15 -19.95 -17.94
N VAL A 71 13.00 -20.59 -18.07
CA VAL A 71 12.82 -22.01 -17.70
C VAL A 71 13.65 -22.95 -18.58
N LYS A 72 14.03 -22.57 -19.82
CA LYS A 72 14.81 -23.41 -20.74
C LYS A 72 16.31 -23.48 -20.44
N ASN A 73 16.91 -22.43 -19.89
CA ASN A 73 18.37 -22.33 -19.73
C ASN A 73 18.89 -23.05 -18.48
N HIS A 74 18.01 -23.38 -17.54
CA HIS A 74 18.34 -24.29 -16.45
C HIS A 74 18.03 -25.70 -16.96
N ASN A 75 19.03 -26.58 -17.04
CA ASN A 75 18.95 -27.96 -17.55
C ASN A 75 17.78 -28.75 -16.92
N TRP A 76 16.57 -28.52 -17.41
CA TRP A 76 15.33 -29.03 -16.87
C TRP A 76 14.87 -30.18 -17.75
N THR A 77 15.36 -31.38 -17.42
CA THR A 77 14.87 -32.62 -17.99
C THR A 77 13.76 -33.17 -17.09
N SER A 78 12.53 -33.16 -17.61
CA SER A 78 11.47 -34.11 -17.30
C SER A 78 10.83 -34.10 -15.88
N GLY A 79 9.57 -33.68 -15.83
CA GLY A 79 8.54 -34.31 -14.98
C GLY A 79 8.33 -33.77 -13.56
N ASP A 80 9.35 -33.81 -12.70
CA ASP A 80 9.11 -33.74 -11.23
C ASP A 80 9.95 -32.72 -10.46
N SER A 81 10.82 -31.96 -11.13
CA SER A 81 11.70 -31.00 -10.43
C SER A 81 10.94 -29.72 -10.06
N LYS A 82 10.63 -29.55 -8.77
CA LYS A 82 10.05 -28.33 -8.19
C LYS A 82 11.11 -27.22 -8.16
N LEU A 83 10.80 -26.05 -8.70
CA LEU A 83 11.69 -24.90 -8.65
C LEU A 83 11.40 -24.09 -7.38
N TYR A 84 12.42 -23.67 -6.66
CA TYR A 84 12.28 -22.86 -5.45
C TYR A 84 12.98 -21.52 -5.60
N ALA A 85 12.34 -20.44 -5.18
CA ALA A 85 13.02 -19.19 -4.86
C ALA A 85 13.47 -19.22 -3.40
N LEU A 86 14.78 -19.19 -3.17
CA LEU A 86 15.39 -19.01 -1.86
C LEU A 86 15.58 -17.51 -1.60
N VAL A 87 14.99 -17.01 -0.54
CA VAL A 87 15.21 -15.66 -0.03
C VAL A 87 16.07 -15.73 1.22
N THR A 88 17.15 -14.96 1.27
CA THR A 88 17.97 -14.82 2.48
C THR A 88 17.98 -13.39 2.96
N VAL A 89 18.08 -13.22 4.28
CA VAL A 89 18.19 -11.93 4.97
C VAL A 89 19.48 -11.91 5.75
N GLU A 90 20.31 -10.90 5.49
CA GLU A 90 21.56 -10.68 6.22
C GLU A 90 21.54 -9.26 6.82
N PRO A 91 21.97 -9.07 8.08
CA PRO A 91 22.00 -7.76 8.71
C PRO A 91 23.03 -6.83 8.03
N GLU A 92 22.60 -5.64 7.63
CA GLU A 92 23.45 -4.61 7.02
C GLU A 92 23.85 -3.56 8.06
N GLY A 93 24.75 -3.93 8.97
CA GLY A 93 25.31 -3.00 9.96
C GLY A 93 24.29 -2.44 10.96
N ILE A 94 24.80 -1.90 12.06
CA ILE A 94 23.97 -1.48 13.19
C ILE A 94 23.77 0.03 13.13
N VAL A 95 22.52 0.48 12.95
CA VAL A 95 22.10 1.81 13.42
C VAL A 95 21.15 1.60 14.58
N GLY A 96 21.73 1.28 15.74
CA GLY A 96 20.97 1.12 16.98
C GLY A 96 20.40 2.47 17.41
N LYS A 97 19.07 2.57 17.52
CA LYS A 97 18.45 3.67 18.27
C LYS A 97 18.57 3.34 19.76
N LEU A 98 19.29 4.16 20.51
CA LEU A 98 19.38 4.03 21.97
C LEU A 98 17.97 3.94 22.58
N HIS A 99 17.73 2.91 23.40
CA HIS A 99 16.47 2.63 24.12
C HIS A 99 15.29 2.05 23.30
N VAL A 100 15.51 1.58 22.06
CA VAL A 100 14.49 0.86 21.28
C VAL A 100 14.85 -0.62 21.21
N GLN A 101 13.92 -1.53 21.54
CA GLN A 101 14.12 -2.97 21.32
C GLN A 101 14.37 -3.24 19.84
N GLU A 102 15.45 -3.95 19.53
CA GLU A 102 15.78 -4.35 18.17
C GLU A 102 14.71 -5.30 17.61
N ARG A 103 14.43 -5.17 16.32
CA ARG A 103 13.47 -6.05 15.63
C ARG A 103 14.11 -7.41 15.40
N GLU A 104 13.48 -8.47 15.91
CA GLU A 104 13.94 -9.84 15.71
C GLU A 104 13.49 -10.45 14.37
N LEU A 105 12.42 -9.92 13.78
CA LEU A 105 11.72 -10.48 12.63
C LEU A 105 11.50 -9.44 11.52
N VAL A 106 11.55 -9.91 10.27
CA VAL A 106 11.40 -9.09 9.06
C VAL A 106 10.19 -9.53 8.25
N ILE A 107 9.44 -8.55 7.74
CA ILE A 107 8.31 -8.74 6.81
C ILE A 107 8.73 -8.17 5.45
N PHE A 108 8.52 -8.95 4.38
CA PHE A 108 8.79 -8.56 3.00
C PHE A 108 7.74 -9.18 2.08
N ASN A 109 7.60 -8.62 0.88
CA ASN A 109 6.78 -9.20 -0.17
C ASN A 109 7.67 -9.86 -1.21
N ILE A 110 7.20 -10.97 -1.79
CA ILE A 110 7.81 -11.59 -2.97
C ILE A 110 6.73 -11.79 -4.03
N ALA A 111 7.06 -11.48 -5.29
CA ALA A 111 6.16 -11.64 -6.43
C ALA A 111 6.91 -12.25 -7.61
N ILE A 112 6.21 -13.05 -8.43
CA ILE A 112 6.74 -13.59 -9.68
C ILE A 112 5.84 -13.09 -10.80
N VAL A 113 6.44 -12.50 -11.84
CA VAL A 113 5.72 -11.88 -12.96
C VAL A 113 6.23 -12.47 -14.26
N GLU A 114 5.33 -12.85 -15.16
CA GLU A 114 5.70 -13.12 -16.56
C GLU A 114 5.79 -11.76 -17.28
N PRO A 115 6.95 -11.32 -17.79
CA PRO A 115 7.04 -10.07 -18.51
C PRO A 115 6.26 -10.16 -19.84
N PRO A 116 5.56 -9.09 -20.25
CA PRO A 116 4.79 -9.10 -21.49
C PRO A 116 5.70 -9.35 -22.69
N SER A 117 5.25 -10.18 -23.64
CA SER A 117 5.90 -10.35 -24.94
C SER A 117 5.97 -8.99 -25.64
N LEU A 118 7.15 -8.63 -26.16
CA LEU A 118 7.37 -7.44 -26.97
C LEU A 118 6.58 -7.54 -28.29
N ASP A 119 5.28 -7.24 -28.26
CA ASP A 119 4.51 -6.89 -29.44
C ASP A 119 3.40 -5.91 -29.04
N LEU A 120 3.54 -4.68 -29.55
CA LEU A 120 2.59 -3.56 -29.55
C LEU A 120 2.00 -3.07 -28.19
N GLY A 121 2.64 -2.02 -27.65
CA GLY A 121 2.01 -0.69 -27.64
C GLY A 121 0.69 -0.48 -26.88
N VAL A 122 0.40 -1.20 -25.81
CA VAL A 122 -0.60 -0.81 -24.78
C VAL A 122 -0.09 -1.27 -23.41
N PHE A 123 0.29 -0.35 -22.53
CA PHE A 123 0.71 -0.66 -21.16
C PHE A 123 -0.52 -0.99 -20.30
N MET A 124 -0.88 -2.28 -20.20
CA MET A 124 -1.71 -2.80 -19.12
C MET A 124 -0.82 -3.57 -18.14
N CYS A 125 -0.62 -3.04 -16.93
CA CYS A 125 0.25 -3.59 -15.90
C CYS A 125 -0.45 -4.67 -15.03
N ASP A 126 -1.32 -5.49 -15.63
CA ASP A 126 -2.34 -6.24 -14.87
C ASP A 126 -2.31 -7.78 -15.02
N GLN A 127 -1.28 -8.38 -15.61
CA GLN A 127 -1.12 -9.84 -15.56
C GLN A 127 -0.05 -10.28 -14.56
N TRP A 128 -0.43 -10.24 -13.28
CA TRP A 128 0.32 -10.84 -12.18
C TRP A 128 -0.02 -12.32 -12.06
N MET A 129 0.87 -13.23 -12.44
CA MET A 129 0.74 -14.65 -12.06
C MET A 129 1.28 -14.85 -10.64
N MET A 130 0.39 -14.73 -9.65
CA MET A 130 0.68 -15.18 -8.30
C MET A 130 0.97 -16.67 -8.30
N VAL A 131 2.23 -17.02 -8.04
CA VAL A 131 2.59 -18.38 -7.70
C VAL A 131 2.14 -18.61 -6.25
N ARG A 132 0.99 -19.26 -6.10
CA ARG A 132 0.34 -19.46 -4.79
C ARG A 132 1.14 -20.40 -3.89
N PRO A 133 1.19 -20.15 -2.58
CA PRO A 133 0.04 -20.26 -1.67
C PRO A 133 -0.82 -18.98 -1.67
N PRO A 134 -2.09 -19.03 -1.20
CA PRO A 134 -2.96 -17.84 -1.19
C PRO A 134 -2.19 -16.64 -0.64
N PRO A 135 -2.44 -15.41 -1.16
CA PRO A 135 -1.85 -14.22 -0.56
C PRO A 135 -2.11 -14.28 0.96
N PRO A 136 -1.16 -13.82 1.80
CA PRO A 136 -1.37 -13.69 3.24
C PRO A 136 -2.80 -13.23 3.45
N LEU A 137 -3.61 -13.88 4.31
CA LEU A 137 -5.05 -13.58 4.37
C LEU A 137 -5.29 -12.06 4.53
N SER A 138 -4.37 -11.34 5.20
CA SER A 138 -4.32 -9.88 5.25
C SER A 138 -4.28 -9.20 3.86
N ILE A 139 -3.40 -9.63 2.94
CA ILE A 139 -3.33 -9.11 1.57
C ILE A 139 -4.60 -9.46 0.79
N HIS A 140 -5.15 -10.67 0.94
CA HIS A 140 -6.42 -11.02 0.32
C HIS A 140 -7.53 -10.05 0.75
N TYR A 141 -7.70 -9.84 2.05
CA TYR A 141 -8.70 -8.90 2.56
C TYR A 141 -8.39 -7.45 2.17
N CYS A 142 -7.13 -7.01 2.17
CA CYS A 142 -6.74 -5.68 1.68
C CYS A 142 -7.14 -5.46 0.21
N THR A 143 -6.92 -6.45 -0.66
CA THR A 143 -7.30 -6.34 -2.08
C THR A 143 -8.82 -6.28 -2.26
N LEU A 144 -9.57 -7.10 -1.51
CA LEU A 144 -11.04 -7.05 -1.51
C LEU A 144 -11.57 -5.72 -0.97
N LEU A 145 -10.99 -5.20 0.11
CA LEU A 145 -11.36 -3.91 0.69
C LEU A 145 -11.07 -2.76 -0.28
N ARG A 146 -9.90 -2.74 -0.92
CA ARG A 146 -9.57 -1.75 -1.95
C ARG A 146 -10.53 -1.82 -3.14
N ARG A 147 -10.88 -3.02 -3.61
CA ARG A 147 -11.88 -3.20 -4.68
C ARG A 147 -13.25 -2.67 -4.25
N SER A 148 -13.69 -2.98 -3.04
CA SER A 148 -14.98 -2.48 -2.53
C SER A 148 -15.01 -0.96 -2.35
N ALA A 149 -13.86 -0.36 -2.00
CA ALA A 149 -13.70 1.09 -1.92
C ALA A 149 -13.84 1.75 -3.30
N ILE A 150 -13.23 1.18 -4.34
CA ILE A 150 -13.33 1.67 -5.73
C ILE A 150 -14.78 1.56 -6.25
N LEU A 151 -15.44 0.43 -5.98
CA LEU A 151 -16.82 0.21 -6.39
C LEU A 151 -17.83 0.93 -5.50
N THR A 152 -17.38 1.51 -4.38
CA THR A 152 -18.20 2.21 -3.38
C THR A 152 -19.39 1.38 -2.85
N LEU A 153 -19.26 0.05 -2.77
CA LEU A 153 -20.33 -0.88 -2.37
C LEU A 153 -20.35 -1.13 -0.85
N PRO A 154 -21.30 -0.54 -0.08
CA PRO A 154 -21.28 -0.67 1.38
C PRO A 154 -21.56 -2.09 1.88
N SER A 155 -22.38 -2.85 1.14
CA SER A 155 -22.77 -4.22 1.49
C SER A 155 -21.58 -5.17 1.51
N ASP A 156 -20.64 -5.02 0.57
CA ASP A 156 -19.43 -5.85 0.51
C ASP A 156 -18.47 -5.50 1.65
N VAL A 157 -18.30 -4.21 1.95
CA VAL A 157 -17.49 -3.76 3.11
C VAL A 157 -18.07 -4.31 4.41
N GLN A 158 -19.39 -4.30 4.59
CA GLN A 158 -20.06 -4.87 5.78
C GLN A 158 -19.87 -6.38 5.90
N LYS A 159 -19.98 -7.13 4.79
CA LYS A 159 -19.69 -8.58 4.79
C LYS A 159 -18.25 -8.83 5.20
N LEU A 160 -17.29 -8.10 4.61
CA LEU A 160 -15.87 -8.21 4.94
C LEU A 160 -15.61 -7.85 6.41
N HIS A 161 -16.20 -6.76 6.92
CA HIS A 161 -16.12 -6.40 8.33
C HIS A 161 -16.60 -7.54 9.24
N SER A 162 -17.75 -8.15 8.93
CA SER A 162 -18.26 -9.27 9.73
C SER A 162 -17.31 -10.47 9.73
N ILE A 163 -16.68 -10.78 8.59
CA ILE A 163 -15.69 -11.85 8.45
C ILE A 163 -14.43 -11.51 9.25
N LEU A 164 -13.91 -10.28 9.13
CA LEU A 164 -12.73 -9.83 9.86
C LEU A 164 -12.93 -9.85 11.38
N THR A 165 -14.14 -9.54 11.83
CA THR A 165 -14.52 -9.60 13.25
C THR A 165 -14.55 -11.04 13.74
N LYS A 166 -15.26 -11.93 13.03
CA LYS A 166 -15.37 -13.36 13.39
C LYS A 166 -14.02 -14.08 13.36
N THR A 167 -13.12 -13.66 12.48
CA THR A 167 -11.80 -14.26 12.31
C THR A 167 -10.72 -13.62 13.19
N GLY A 168 -11.05 -12.64 14.04
CA GLY A 168 -10.12 -11.98 14.95
C GLY A 168 -9.07 -11.10 14.27
N ARG A 169 -9.28 -10.74 13.00
CA ARG A 169 -8.31 -10.00 12.16
C ARG A 169 -8.64 -8.51 12.00
N LEU A 170 -9.68 -8.04 12.68
CA LEU A 170 -10.07 -6.62 12.63
C LEU A 170 -8.93 -5.69 13.04
N HIS A 171 -8.13 -6.07 14.05
CA HIS A 171 -7.08 -5.21 14.57
C HIS A 171 -6.01 -4.84 13.52
N SER A 172 -5.55 -5.80 12.70
CA SER A 172 -4.50 -5.58 11.71
C SER A 172 -5.01 -4.92 10.42
N LEU A 173 -6.31 -4.97 10.16
CA LEU A 173 -6.93 -4.45 8.93
C LEU A 173 -7.86 -3.26 9.20
N ARG A 174 -7.87 -2.74 10.43
CA ARG A 174 -8.75 -1.65 10.85
C ARG A 174 -8.62 -0.42 9.98
N THR A 175 -7.40 0.01 9.68
CA THR A 175 -7.13 1.15 8.81
C THR A 175 -7.65 0.90 7.40
N ALA A 176 -7.36 -0.25 6.79
CA ALA A 176 -7.87 -0.58 5.46
C ALA A 176 -9.42 -0.61 5.40
N LEU A 177 -10.05 -1.12 6.45
CA LEU A 177 -11.50 -1.16 6.58
C LEU A 177 -12.11 0.24 6.79
N LEU A 178 -11.44 1.10 7.57
CA LEU A 178 -11.79 2.51 7.71
C LEU A 178 -11.81 3.20 6.36
N HIS A 179 -10.75 3.05 5.56
CA HIS A 179 -10.67 3.66 4.23
C HIS A 179 -11.76 3.13 3.30
N ALA A 180 -12.09 1.84 3.39
CA ALA A 180 -13.17 1.25 2.60
C ALA A 180 -14.55 1.83 2.97
N TYR A 181 -14.86 1.94 4.27
CA TYR A 181 -16.11 2.59 4.70
C TYR A 181 -16.13 4.09 4.36
N ALA A 182 -15.00 4.78 4.54
CA ALA A 182 -14.88 6.19 4.21
C ALA A 182 -14.98 6.46 2.71
N ALA A 183 -14.71 5.48 1.85
CA ALA A 183 -14.94 5.58 0.41
C ALA A 183 -16.40 5.36 0.01
N CYS A 184 -17.18 4.62 0.81
CA CYS A 184 -18.60 4.37 0.57
C CYS A 184 -19.50 5.57 0.97
N PRO A 185 -20.53 5.88 0.19
CA PRO A 185 -21.54 6.86 0.58
C PRO A 185 -22.36 6.34 1.77
N SER A 186 -22.89 7.26 2.58
CA SER A 186 -23.75 6.97 3.76
C SER A 186 -23.11 6.00 4.76
N SER A 187 -21.78 5.96 4.83
CA SER A 187 -21.00 4.99 5.62
C SER A 187 -20.02 5.66 6.60
N SER A 188 -19.99 6.99 6.64
CA SER A 188 -19.14 7.80 7.53
C SER A 188 -19.25 7.40 9.01
N SER A 189 -20.44 7.07 9.50
CA SER A 189 -20.64 6.60 10.89
C SER A 189 -19.84 5.33 11.22
N SER A 190 -19.73 4.39 10.27
CA SER A 190 -18.94 3.16 10.46
C SER A 190 -17.44 3.46 10.42
N ALA A 191 -17.01 4.36 9.52
CA ALA A 191 -15.63 4.80 9.43
C ALA A 191 -15.19 5.52 10.73
N LEU A 192 -16.02 6.40 11.26
CA LEU A 192 -15.79 7.12 12.52
C LEU A 192 -15.62 6.16 13.71
N ARG A 193 -16.47 5.12 13.79
CA ARG A 193 -16.36 4.10 14.84
C ARG A 193 -15.01 3.38 14.76
N LEU A 194 -14.62 2.94 13.57
CA LEU A 194 -13.31 2.28 13.38
C LEU A 194 -12.15 3.21 13.73
N PHE A 195 -12.26 4.49 13.39
CA PHE A 195 -11.22 5.48 13.73
C PHE A 195 -11.04 5.65 15.23
N SER A 196 -12.14 5.66 16.00
CA SER A 196 -12.08 5.77 17.47
C SER A 196 -11.36 4.61 18.14
N GLU A 197 -11.19 3.48 17.44
CA GLU A 197 -10.45 2.31 17.90
C GLU A 197 -8.98 2.30 17.44
N ILE A 198 -8.55 3.24 16.59
CA ILE A 198 -7.15 3.38 16.17
C ILE A 198 -6.44 4.29 17.18
N PRO A 199 -5.35 3.84 17.83
CA PRO A 199 -4.54 4.70 18.69
C PRO A 199 -4.06 5.94 17.93
N LEU A 200 -4.23 7.14 18.53
CA LEU A 200 -3.83 8.41 17.93
C LEU A 200 -2.39 8.42 17.36
N PRO A 201 -1.37 7.82 18.02
CA PRO A 201 0.00 7.77 17.46
C PRO A 201 0.15 6.97 16.17
N LEU A 202 -0.87 6.20 15.78
CA LEU A 202 -0.91 5.40 14.56
C LEU A 202 -1.79 6.02 13.47
N THR A 203 -2.40 7.18 13.74
CA THR A 203 -3.25 7.88 12.76
C THR A 203 -2.40 8.83 11.92
N GLU A 204 -2.52 8.70 10.60
CA GLU A 204 -1.75 9.47 9.63
C GLU A 204 -2.66 10.45 8.86
N THR A 205 -2.08 11.41 8.12
CA THR A 205 -2.85 12.35 7.28
C THR A 205 -3.95 11.67 6.45
N PRO A 206 -3.69 10.54 5.73
CA PRO A 206 -4.72 9.91 4.91
C PRO A 206 -5.96 9.46 5.70
N ASP A 207 -5.80 9.05 6.96
CA ASP A 207 -6.92 8.58 7.80
C ASP A 207 -7.88 9.74 8.14
N TRP A 208 -7.30 10.89 8.50
CA TRP A 208 -8.03 12.12 8.75
C TRP A 208 -8.68 12.63 7.47
N THR A 209 -7.93 12.70 6.36
CA THR A 209 -8.44 13.10 5.05
C THR A 209 -9.66 12.26 4.66
N ALA A 210 -9.56 10.93 4.75
CA ALA A 210 -10.64 10.02 4.39
C ALA A 210 -11.91 10.28 5.22
N LEU A 211 -11.78 10.50 6.53
CA LEU A 211 -12.93 10.81 7.38
C LEU A 211 -13.54 12.18 7.09
N ILE A 212 -12.73 13.23 6.97
CA ILE A 212 -13.17 14.60 6.69
C ILE A 212 -13.93 14.62 5.37
N SER A 213 -13.40 13.98 4.33
CA SER A 213 -14.04 13.83 3.02
C SER A 213 -15.33 13.03 3.10
N SER A 214 -15.34 11.89 3.82
CA SER A 214 -16.54 11.06 3.95
C SER A 214 -17.69 11.80 4.64
N CYS A 215 -17.40 12.58 5.69
CA CYS A 215 -18.41 13.39 6.38
C CYS A 215 -18.95 14.52 5.49
N ALA A 216 -18.07 15.22 4.75
CA ALA A 216 -18.50 16.26 3.82
C ALA A 216 -19.39 15.69 2.69
N ARG A 217 -19.04 14.50 2.16
CA ARG A 217 -19.81 13.81 1.12
C ARG A 217 -21.16 13.31 1.64
N ASP A 218 -21.20 12.79 2.87
CA ASP A 218 -22.42 12.25 3.49
C ASP A 218 -23.35 13.34 4.06
N GLY A 219 -23.08 14.62 3.79
CA GLY A 219 -23.93 15.73 4.25
C GLY A 219 -23.80 16.01 5.75
N LEU A 220 -22.65 15.69 6.35
CA LEU A 220 -22.30 15.96 7.75
C LEU A 220 -21.21 17.05 7.85
N PRO A 221 -21.43 18.27 7.33
CA PRO A 221 -20.38 19.29 7.23
C PRO A 221 -19.85 19.74 8.60
N GLN A 222 -20.71 19.82 9.63
CA GLN A 222 -20.27 20.18 10.98
C GLN A 222 -19.29 19.14 11.54
N GLN A 223 -19.54 17.86 11.28
CA GLN A 223 -18.65 16.78 11.71
C GLN A 223 -17.33 16.80 10.93
N SER A 224 -17.38 17.09 9.63
CA SER A 224 -16.20 17.30 8.78
C SER A 224 -15.30 18.40 9.34
N LEU A 225 -15.86 19.57 9.68
CA LEU A 225 -15.11 20.68 10.27
C LEU A 225 -14.59 20.38 11.68
N ARG A 226 -15.33 19.62 12.49
CA ARG A 226 -14.87 19.18 13.82
C ARG A 226 -13.65 18.26 13.71
N LEU A 227 -13.66 17.30 12.78
CA LEU A 227 -12.53 16.42 12.53
C LEU A 227 -11.30 17.20 12.06
N PHE A 228 -11.48 18.17 11.15
CA PHE A 228 -10.37 19.03 10.72
C PHE A 228 -9.76 19.81 11.89
N ARG A 229 -10.58 20.41 12.76
CA ARG A 229 -10.09 21.11 13.96
C ARG A 229 -9.38 20.15 14.92
N ALA A 230 -9.89 18.93 15.07
CA ALA A 230 -9.26 17.92 15.91
C ALA A 230 -7.88 17.51 15.37
N MET A 231 -7.76 17.27 14.06
CA MET A 231 -6.49 17.02 13.36
C MET A 231 -5.48 18.16 13.60
N GLU A 232 -5.93 19.41 13.50
CA GLU A 232 -5.07 20.59 13.71
C GLU A 232 -4.66 20.81 15.18
N SER A 233 -5.43 20.30 16.14
CA SER A 233 -5.18 20.48 17.56
C SER A 233 -4.15 19.51 18.16
N LEU A 234 -3.67 18.54 17.38
CA LEU A 234 -2.69 17.56 17.83
C LEU A 234 -1.28 18.20 17.97
N PRO A 235 -0.45 17.75 18.93
CA PRO A 235 0.89 18.29 19.17
C PRO A 235 1.81 18.19 17.94
N ASP A 236 1.72 17.05 17.22
CA ASP A 236 2.36 16.78 15.94
C ASP A 236 1.28 16.68 14.85
N ALA A 237 0.50 17.75 14.69
CA ALA A 237 -0.63 17.80 13.78
C ALA A 237 -0.25 17.27 12.39
N PRO A 238 -0.89 16.19 11.90
CA PRO A 238 -0.66 15.69 10.56
C PRO A 238 -0.89 16.81 9.55
N ARG A 239 -0.01 16.94 8.54
CA ARG A 239 -0.13 18.02 7.57
C ARG A 239 -1.35 17.75 6.69
N PRO A 240 -2.34 18.67 6.61
CA PRO A 240 -3.45 18.53 5.68
C PRO A 240 -2.95 18.47 4.23
N ASP A 241 -3.66 17.74 3.38
CA ASP A 241 -3.40 17.67 1.94
C ASP A 241 -4.46 18.46 1.13
N GLN A 242 -4.32 18.48 -0.20
CA GLN A 242 -5.27 19.17 -1.08
C GLN A 242 -6.69 18.60 -0.97
N VAL A 243 -6.82 17.29 -0.73
CA VAL A 243 -8.12 16.63 -0.58
C VAL A 243 -8.82 17.07 0.71
N THR A 244 -8.06 17.20 1.79
CA THR A 244 -8.52 17.76 3.07
C THR A 244 -9.06 19.16 2.86
N ALA A 245 -8.30 20.00 2.14
CA ALA A 245 -8.69 21.37 1.86
C ALA A 245 -10.01 21.46 1.09
N VAL A 246 -10.12 20.74 -0.04
CA VAL A 246 -11.37 20.67 -0.81
C VAL A 246 -12.54 20.23 0.06
N SER A 247 -12.36 19.20 0.89
CA SER A 247 -13.41 18.67 1.76
C SER A 247 -13.87 19.69 2.81
N VAL A 248 -12.94 20.44 3.39
CA VAL A 248 -13.23 21.54 4.33
C VAL A 248 -14.00 22.66 3.63
N PHE A 249 -13.62 23.05 2.41
CA PHE A 249 -14.36 24.08 1.65
C PHE A 249 -15.77 23.62 1.25
N VAL A 250 -15.93 22.36 0.85
CA VAL A 250 -17.25 21.76 0.60
C VAL A 250 -18.10 21.85 1.87
N ALA A 251 -17.56 21.48 3.03
CA ALA A 251 -18.28 21.57 4.29
C ALA A 251 -18.66 23.02 4.68
N CYS A 252 -17.76 23.99 4.48
CA CYS A 252 -18.05 25.41 4.69
C CYS A 252 -19.14 25.92 3.74
N SER A 253 -19.12 25.51 2.46
CA SER A 253 -20.13 25.86 1.47
C SER A 253 -21.51 25.32 1.85
N GLN A 254 -21.57 24.04 2.25
CA GLN A 254 -22.81 23.40 2.74
C GLN A 254 -23.41 24.10 3.96
N LEU A 255 -22.59 24.75 4.79
CA LEU A 255 -23.01 25.52 5.97
C LEU A 255 -23.20 27.01 5.70
N SER A 256 -22.86 27.50 4.51
CA SER A 256 -22.73 28.94 4.23
C SER A 256 -21.81 29.68 5.23
N ASP A 257 -20.79 29.00 5.77
CA ASP A 257 -19.85 29.55 6.76
C ASP A 257 -18.57 30.05 6.09
N SER A 258 -18.67 31.25 5.50
CA SER A 258 -17.55 31.91 4.83
C SER A 258 -16.40 32.27 5.79
N VAL A 259 -16.72 32.50 7.06
CA VAL A 259 -15.74 32.88 8.08
C VAL A 259 -14.81 31.71 8.39
N THR A 260 -15.36 30.52 8.62
CA THR A 260 -14.54 29.31 8.81
C THR A 260 -13.77 28.97 7.53
N GLY A 261 -14.39 29.14 6.35
CA GLY A 261 -13.70 28.97 5.06
C GLY A 261 -12.46 29.86 4.91
N ALA A 262 -12.58 31.16 5.22
CA ALA A 262 -11.46 32.10 5.15
C ALA A 262 -10.32 31.74 6.14
N ARG A 263 -10.66 31.32 7.37
CA ARG A 263 -9.66 30.86 8.35
C ARG A 263 -8.94 29.60 7.86
N ALA A 264 -9.67 28.62 7.33
CA ALA A 264 -9.09 27.39 6.80
C ALA A 264 -8.18 27.68 5.59
N HIS A 265 -8.60 28.57 4.69
CA HIS A 265 -7.78 29.00 3.56
C HIS A 265 -6.42 29.57 4.01
N LEU A 266 -6.43 30.49 4.97
CA LEU A 266 -5.19 31.02 5.55
C LEU A 266 -4.34 29.93 6.23
N ALA A 267 -5.00 28.99 6.93
CA ALA A 267 -4.33 27.88 7.60
C ALA A 267 -3.63 26.93 6.61
N PHE A 268 -4.22 26.68 5.43
CA PHE A 268 -3.62 25.89 4.36
C PHE A 268 -2.45 26.61 3.69
N ILE A 269 -2.57 27.92 3.44
CA ILE A 269 -1.47 28.74 2.89
C ILE A 269 -0.28 28.76 3.84
N LYS A 270 -0.49 29.00 5.14
CA LYS A 270 0.59 28.97 6.15
C LYS A 270 1.33 27.64 6.20
N ARG A 271 0.65 26.55 5.88
CA ARG A 271 1.20 25.20 5.79
C ARG A 271 1.72 24.86 4.39
N GLY A 272 1.90 25.83 3.51
CA GLY A 272 2.51 25.66 2.20
C GLY A 272 1.75 24.72 1.26
N LEU A 273 0.43 24.59 1.40
CA LEU A 273 -0.38 23.91 0.40
C LEU A 273 -0.56 24.85 -0.80
N PRO A 274 -0.14 24.44 -2.01
CA PRO A 274 -0.30 25.27 -3.19
C PRO A 274 -1.79 25.38 -3.53
N PHE A 275 -2.39 26.51 -3.17
CA PHE A 275 -3.71 26.94 -3.65
C PHE A 275 -3.56 27.65 -4.99
N THR A 276 -2.78 27.06 -5.91
CA THR A 276 -2.83 27.50 -7.30
C THR A 276 -4.05 26.82 -7.91
N ILE A 277 -5.16 27.53 -7.98
CA ILE A 277 -6.03 27.39 -9.15
C ILE A 277 -5.08 27.71 -10.30
N PRO A 278 -4.70 26.76 -11.20
CA PRO A 278 -3.99 27.17 -12.39
C PRO A 278 -4.84 28.28 -13.01
N PRO A 279 -4.29 29.48 -13.25
CA PRO A 279 -5.07 30.53 -13.91
C PRO A 279 -5.66 29.86 -15.15
N ALA A 280 -6.99 29.87 -15.27
CA ALA A 280 -7.66 29.23 -16.38
C ALA A 280 -6.95 29.70 -17.64
N THR A 281 -6.18 28.82 -18.28
CA THR A 281 -5.46 29.19 -19.49
C THR A 281 -6.54 29.57 -20.48
N PRO A 282 -6.60 30.83 -20.93
CA PRO A 282 -7.62 31.22 -21.89
C PRO A 282 -7.48 30.31 -23.12
N PRO A 283 -8.59 29.78 -23.66
CA PRO A 283 -8.59 28.73 -24.70
C PRO A 283 -7.83 29.07 -25.99
N TRP A 284 -7.32 30.29 -26.11
CA TRP A 284 -6.65 30.83 -27.29
C TRP A 284 -5.12 30.64 -27.30
N THR A 285 -4.50 30.17 -26.22
CA THR A 285 -3.02 30.05 -26.15
C THR A 285 -2.43 28.84 -26.90
N CYS A 286 -3.26 27.98 -27.50
CA CYS A 286 -2.79 26.89 -28.38
C CYS A 286 -2.82 27.21 -29.89
N MET A 287 -3.08 28.45 -30.33
CA MET A 287 -3.17 28.79 -31.77
C MET A 287 -2.10 29.74 -32.31
N SER A 288 -0.89 29.78 -31.73
CA SER A 288 0.19 30.62 -32.28
C SER A 288 1.55 29.91 -32.38
N SER A 289 1.58 28.72 -32.97
CA SER A 289 2.85 28.12 -33.44
C SER A 289 2.68 27.34 -34.75
N ALA A 290 1.98 27.93 -35.72
CA ALA A 290 1.94 27.46 -37.10
C ALA A 290 1.82 28.64 -38.07
N ALA A 291 2.83 29.51 -38.07
CA ALA A 291 3.14 30.43 -39.15
C ALA A 291 4.54 30.98 -38.87
N ASP A 292 5.54 30.26 -39.36
CA ASP A 292 6.65 30.77 -40.18
C ASP A 292 7.56 29.59 -40.58
#